data_AF-A0A504U9E8-F1
#
_entry.id   AF-A0A504U9E8-F1
#
_cell.length_a   1.000
_cell.length_b   1.000
_cell.length_c   1.000
_cell.angle_alpha   90.00
_cell.angle_beta   90.00
_cell.angle_gamma   90.00
#
_symmetry.space_group_name_H-M   'P 1'
#
loop_
_entity.id
_entity.type
_entity.pdbx_description
1 polymer ?
#
loop_
_entity_poly.entity_id
_entity_poly.type
_entity_poly.pdbx_seq_one_letter_code
_entity_poly.pdbx_strand_id
1 'polypeptide(L)'
;MGLTATQVGALSSAQIGALTSDQATVLTTTLTSTQIASLTSAQVTALSTDQVPALSTAQIAGLGSAALAALGTDDLATFSSSEIALLSSKALAGLSTDNVAALTTDQTSGLTSTQIAALSTTQLGALTTDQVAALTTGQIAAFTSAQAASLSTANIAALTTAGIAALSTSAIAALTTAQIDALSTDQAEALTATQVAALGSAAMTALSTADLLLFSTADIAAISSKAIVGLETGDIAALDNTQLQAFTSTQTGAITNDQVTAIIAA
;
A
#
# COMPACT_ATOMS: atom_id res chain seq x y z
N MET A 1 -26.81 34.78 -10.28
CA MET A 1 -26.14 33.76 -11.11
C MET A 1 -24.75 33.57 -10.53
N GLY A 2 -24.36 32.35 -10.17
CA GLY A 2 -23.02 32.08 -9.63
C GLY A 2 -21.93 32.18 -10.69
N LEU A 3 -20.66 32.24 -10.27
CA LEU A 3 -19.50 32.16 -11.17
C LEU A 3 -19.49 30.81 -11.92
N THR A 4 -18.99 30.76 -13.14
CA THR A 4 -18.69 29.49 -13.84
C THR A 4 -17.33 28.94 -13.40
N ALA A 5 -17.05 27.66 -13.66
CA ALA A 5 -15.71 27.08 -13.42
C ALA A 5 -14.60 27.84 -14.17
N THR A 6 -14.86 28.27 -15.42
CA THR A 6 -13.92 29.11 -16.17
C THR A 6 -13.69 30.47 -15.52
N GLN A 7 -14.75 31.10 -14.99
CA GLN A 7 -14.62 32.38 -14.29
C GLN A 7 -13.85 32.24 -12.97
N VAL A 8 -14.07 31.14 -12.24
CA VAL A 8 -13.31 30.84 -11.01
C VAL A 8 -11.84 30.58 -11.32
N GLY A 9 -11.53 29.74 -12.32
CA GLY A 9 -10.15 29.47 -12.75
C GLY A 9 -9.42 30.69 -13.31
N ALA A 10 -10.13 31.74 -13.72
CA ALA A 10 -9.54 32.99 -14.23
C ALA A 10 -9.18 34.01 -13.13
N LEU A 11 -9.58 33.78 -11.86
CA LEU A 11 -9.20 34.65 -10.74
C LEU A 11 -7.69 34.56 -10.50
N SER A 12 -6.99 35.68 -10.47
CA SER A 12 -5.57 35.72 -10.11
C SER A 12 -5.34 35.44 -8.62
N SER A 13 -4.17 34.93 -8.27
CA SER A 13 -3.75 34.76 -6.86
C SER A 13 -3.79 36.07 -6.07
N ALA A 14 -3.50 37.20 -6.72
CA ALA A 14 -3.61 38.53 -6.11
C ALA A 14 -5.07 38.90 -5.79
N GLN A 15 -6.03 38.54 -6.64
CA GLN A 15 -7.45 38.76 -6.37
C GLN A 15 -7.96 37.88 -5.21
N ILE A 16 -7.46 36.65 -5.12
CA ILE A 16 -7.82 35.72 -4.02
C ILE A 16 -7.20 36.17 -2.70
N GLY A 17 -5.91 36.52 -2.69
CA GLY A 17 -5.21 36.99 -1.48
C GLY A 17 -5.69 38.35 -0.97
N ALA A 18 -6.40 39.13 -1.80
CA ALA A 18 -7.01 40.40 -1.40
C ALA A 18 -8.41 40.22 -0.75
N LEU A 19 -8.97 39.00 -0.72
CA LEU A 19 -10.23 38.73 -0.04
C LEU A 19 -10.05 38.88 1.47
N THR A 20 -11.00 39.55 2.12
CA THR A 20 -11.12 39.48 3.58
C THR A 20 -11.47 38.06 4.03
N SER A 21 -11.20 37.70 5.29
CA SER A 21 -11.53 36.37 5.82
C SER A 21 -13.01 36.01 5.63
N ASP A 22 -13.92 36.96 5.88
CA ASP A 22 -15.36 36.76 5.66
C ASP A 22 -15.69 36.50 4.18
N GLN A 23 -15.08 37.26 3.26
CA GLN A 23 -15.28 37.05 1.82
C GLN A 23 -14.71 35.72 1.35
N ALA A 24 -13.56 35.30 1.89
CA ALA A 24 -12.96 34.02 1.58
C ALA A 24 -13.82 32.87 2.09
N THR A 25 -14.35 32.93 3.32
CA THR A 25 -15.28 31.93 3.86
C THR A 25 -16.57 31.84 3.03
N VAL A 26 -17.14 32.97 2.60
CA VAL A 26 -18.31 32.96 1.72
C VAL A 26 -17.96 32.35 0.36
N LEU A 27 -16.79 32.66 -0.20
CA LEU A 27 -16.35 32.06 -1.46
C LEU A 27 -16.15 30.55 -1.30
N THR A 28 -15.38 30.11 -0.30
CA THR A 28 -15.11 28.69 -0.05
C THR A 28 -16.30 27.92 0.44
N THR A 29 -17.44 28.51 0.80
CA THR A 29 -18.69 27.77 1.12
C THR A 29 -19.73 27.80 -0.01
N THR A 30 -19.54 28.64 -1.04
CA THR A 30 -20.48 28.79 -2.17
C THR A 30 -20.00 28.14 -3.47
N LEU A 31 -18.71 27.83 -3.60
CA LEU A 31 -18.17 27.12 -4.77
C LEU A 31 -18.69 25.68 -4.86
N THR A 32 -19.14 25.29 -6.05
CA THR A 32 -19.51 23.90 -6.37
C THR A 32 -18.27 23.02 -6.55
N SER A 33 -18.43 21.70 -6.46
CA SER A 33 -17.34 20.73 -6.71
C SER A 33 -16.67 20.91 -8.06
N THR A 34 -17.43 21.23 -9.12
CA THR A 34 -16.87 21.52 -10.46
C THR A 34 -16.00 22.78 -10.47
N GLN A 35 -16.36 23.81 -9.69
CA GLN A 35 -15.54 25.01 -9.58
C GLN A 35 -14.29 24.76 -8.75
N ILE A 36 -14.39 24.02 -7.66
CA ILE A 36 -13.24 23.60 -6.85
C ILE A 36 -12.25 22.78 -7.69
N ALA A 37 -12.75 21.84 -8.50
CA ALA A 37 -11.90 21.06 -9.41
C ALA A 37 -11.19 21.91 -10.49
N SER A 38 -11.67 23.13 -10.75
CA SER A 38 -11.06 24.06 -11.70
C SER A 38 -10.01 25.00 -11.10
N LEU A 39 -9.81 24.96 -9.78
CA LEU A 39 -8.79 25.76 -9.11
C LEU A 39 -7.39 25.33 -9.56
N THR A 40 -6.56 26.32 -9.85
CA THR A 40 -5.14 26.14 -10.13
C THR A 40 -4.34 26.06 -8.83
N SER A 41 -3.14 25.50 -8.88
CA SER A 41 -2.24 25.42 -7.72
C SER A 41 -1.95 26.80 -7.12
N ALA A 42 -1.69 27.81 -7.95
CA ALA A 42 -1.44 29.18 -7.50
C ALA A 42 -2.65 29.81 -6.79
N GLN A 43 -3.88 29.44 -7.18
CA GLN A 43 -5.09 29.88 -6.50
C GLN A 43 -5.27 29.19 -5.16
N VAL A 44 -4.96 27.90 -5.07
CA VAL A 44 -5.02 27.15 -3.80
C VAL A 44 -3.98 27.63 -2.81
N THR A 45 -2.74 27.89 -3.23
CA THR A 45 -1.71 28.49 -2.35
C THR A 45 -2.06 29.91 -1.91
N ALA A 46 -2.86 30.63 -2.70
CA ALA A 46 -3.34 31.96 -2.34
C ALA A 46 -4.52 31.92 -1.35
N LEU A 47 -5.18 30.76 -1.19
CA LEU A 47 -6.08 30.53 -0.07
C LEU A 47 -5.20 30.37 1.19
N SER A 48 -5.51 31.11 2.25
CA SER A 48 -4.76 31.02 3.50
C SER A 48 -5.01 29.68 4.19
N THR A 49 -4.07 29.23 5.03
CA THR A 49 -4.19 28.02 5.87
C THR A 49 -5.46 28.00 6.73
N ASP A 50 -5.99 29.17 7.11
CA ASP A 50 -7.25 29.27 7.87
C ASP A 50 -8.51 28.88 7.06
N GLN A 51 -8.41 28.79 5.73
CA GLN A 51 -9.55 28.56 4.84
C GLN A 51 -9.69 27.09 4.44
N VAL A 52 -8.61 26.31 4.50
CA VAL A 52 -8.64 24.87 4.22
C VAL A 52 -9.52 24.10 5.21
N PRO A 53 -9.48 24.36 6.53
CA PRO A 53 -10.40 23.76 7.50
C PRO A 53 -11.86 24.16 7.32
N ALA A 54 -12.14 25.23 6.57
CA ALA A 54 -13.50 25.72 6.34
C ALA A 54 -14.17 25.10 5.10
N LEU A 55 -13.47 24.24 4.35
CA LEU A 55 -14.03 23.54 3.20
C LEU A 55 -15.11 22.55 3.65
N SER A 56 -16.24 22.55 2.95
CA SER A 56 -17.26 21.52 3.16
C SER A 56 -16.82 20.17 2.58
N THR A 57 -17.41 19.08 3.07
CA THR A 57 -17.17 17.72 2.56
C THR A 57 -17.43 17.58 1.06
N ALA A 58 -18.43 18.29 0.52
CA ALA A 58 -18.73 18.32 -0.92
C ALA A 58 -17.61 18.99 -1.75
N GLN A 59 -16.89 19.94 -1.15
CA GLN A 59 -15.79 20.64 -1.80
C GLN A 59 -14.49 19.86 -1.67
N ILE A 60 -14.25 19.23 -0.53
CA ILE A 60 -13.15 18.27 -0.35
C ILE A 60 -13.26 17.15 -1.39
N ALA A 61 -14.46 16.57 -1.57
CA ALA A 61 -14.72 15.57 -2.62
C ALA A 61 -14.50 16.11 -4.05
N GLY A 62 -14.58 17.43 -4.24
CA GLY A 62 -14.34 18.12 -5.50
C GLY A 62 -12.89 18.53 -5.75
N LEU A 63 -11.97 18.34 -4.79
CA LEU A 63 -10.58 18.70 -4.97
C LEU A 63 -9.93 17.87 -6.09
N GLY A 64 -9.27 18.57 -7.03
CA GLY A 64 -8.49 17.96 -8.09
C GLY A 64 -7.02 17.74 -7.69
N SER A 65 -6.26 17.03 -8.53
CA SER A 65 -4.84 16.76 -8.26
C SER A 65 -3.98 18.02 -8.20
N ALA A 66 -4.27 19.03 -9.03
CA ALA A 66 -3.55 20.30 -8.98
C ALA A 66 -3.78 21.07 -7.67
N ALA A 67 -4.97 20.94 -7.08
CA ALA A 67 -5.29 21.53 -5.79
C ALA A 67 -4.59 20.77 -4.66
N LEU A 68 -4.65 19.43 -4.66
CA LEU A 68 -3.95 18.60 -3.68
C LEU A 68 -2.43 18.81 -3.70
N ALA A 69 -1.83 18.98 -4.89
CA ALA A 69 -0.41 19.27 -5.04
C ALA A 69 0.02 20.63 -4.46
N ALA A 70 -0.93 21.53 -4.27
CA ALA A 70 -0.69 22.86 -3.71
C ALA A 70 -0.94 22.95 -2.20
N LEU A 71 -1.54 21.91 -1.60
CA LEU A 71 -1.75 21.83 -0.15
C LEU A 71 -0.45 21.46 0.56
N GLY A 72 -0.10 22.22 1.60
CA GLY A 72 0.99 21.87 2.49
C GLY A 72 0.67 20.66 3.37
N THR A 73 1.67 20.17 4.08
CA THR A 73 1.48 19.13 5.11
C THR A 73 0.56 19.61 6.23
N ASP A 74 0.69 20.88 6.63
CA ASP A 74 -0.13 21.48 7.68
C ASP A 74 -1.61 21.58 7.28
N ASP A 75 -1.88 21.87 5.99
CA ASP A 75 -3.24 21.90 5.43
C ASP A 75 -3.88 20.51 5.44
N LEU A 76 -3.13 19.47 5.05
CA LEU A 76 -3.65 18.09 5.07
C LEU A 76 -3.82 17.56 6.49
N ALA A 77 -3.01 18.01 7.45
CA ALA A 77 -3.15 17.63 8.85
C ALA A 77 -4.49 18.10 9.46
N THR A 78 -5.16 19.08 8.86
CA THR A 78 -6.48 19.53 9.33
C THR A 78 -7.63 18.64 8.87
N PHE A 79 -7.41 17.73 7.90
CA PHE A 79 -8.46 16.84 7.41
C PHE A 79 -8.66 15.66 8.35
N SER A 80 -9.90 15.32 8.66
CA SER A 80 -10.23 14.06 9.32
C SER A 80 -10.03 12.86 8.40
N SER A 81 -9.94 11.66 8.97
CA SER A 81 -9.89 10.40 8.19
C SER A 81 -11.10 10.22 7.27
N SER A 82 -12.27 10.70 7.70
CA SER A 82 -13.50 10.68 6.88
C SER A 82 -13.42 11.64 5.70
N GLU A 83 -12.76 12.78 5.85
CA GLU A 83 -12.54 13.74 4.75
C GLU A 83 -11.47 13.26 3.77
N ILE A 84 -10.42 12.61 4.26
CA ILE A 84 -9.43 11.93 3.40
C ILE A 84 -10.11 10.87 2.54
N ALA A 85 -11.07 10.12 3.08
CA ALA A 85 -11.84 9.12 2.33
C ALA A 85 -12.71 9.72 1.20
N LEU A 86 -13.02 11.03 1.24
CA LEU A 86 -13.81 11.71 0.19
C LEU A 86 -12.97 12.08 -1.04
N LEU A 87 -11.64 12.14 -0.91
CA LEU A 87 -10.75 12.51 -2.00
C LEU A 87 -10.87 11.50 -3.15
N SER A 88 -11.07 11.98 -4.37
CA SER A 88 -11.11 11.06 -5.52
C SER A 88 -9.75 10.39 -5.75
N SER A 89 -9.75 9.14 -6.20
CA SER A 89 -8.50 8.42 -6.55
C SER A 89 -7.66 9.17 -7.58
N LYS A 90 -8.29 9.90 -8.51
CA LYS A 90 -7.60 10.75 -9.48
C LYS A 90 -6.90 11.94 -8.83
N ALA A 91 -7.46 12.49 -7.76
CA ALA A 91 -6.88 13.62 -7.05
C ALA A 91 -5.59 13.21 -6.31
N LEU A 92 -5.51 11.96 -5.83
CA LEU A 92 -4.34 11.46 -5.09
C LEU A 92 -3.04 11.49 -5.89
N ALA A 93 -3.10 11.48 -7.23
CA ALA A 93 -1.92 11.71 -8.07
C ALA A 93 -1.25 13.07 -7.84
N GLY A 94 -1.95 14.01 -7.19
CA GLY A 94 -1.41 15.30 -6.77
C GLY A 94 -0.65 15.30 -5.45
N LEU A 95 -0.81 14.28 -4.59
CA LEU A 95 -0.11 14.26 -3.30
C LEU A 95 1.40 14.09 -3.51
N SER A 96 2.20 14.96 -2.90
CA SER A 96 3.65 14.75 -2.83
C SER A 96 3.99 13.61 -1.87
N THR A 97 5.22 13.09 -1.95
CA THR A 97 5.73 12.11 -0.97
C THR A 97 5.78 12.69 0.44
N ASP A 98 6.06 13.98 0.58
CA ASP A 98 6.09 14.67 1.87
C ASP A 98 4.68 14.76 2.47
N ASN A 99 3.67 15.02 1.63
CA ASN A 99 2.27 14.96 2.06
C ASN A 99 1.89 13.56 2.54
N VAL A 100 2.28 12.51 1.82
CA VAL A 100 1.98 11.12 2.18
C VAL A 100 2.67 10.74 3.50
N ALA A 101 3.96 11.06 3.66
CA ALA A 101 4.70 10.81 4.88
C ALA A 101 4.17 11.59 6.10
N ALA A 102 3.52 12.73 5.86
CA ALA A 102 2.92 13.56 6.91
C ALA A 102 1.51 13.13 7.35
N LEU A 103 0.85 12.21 6.64
CA LEU A 103 -0.46 11.71 7.07
C LEU A 103 -0.36 11.03 8.44
N THR A 104 -1.36 11.23 9.29
CA THR A 104 -1.45 10.46 10.54
C THR A 104 -1.85 9.02 10.26
N THR A 105 -1.60 8.10 11.20
CA THR A 105 -2.06 6.71 11.11
C THR A 105 -3.59 6.60 10.97
N ASP A 106 -4.33 7.53 11.59
CA ASP A 106 -5.80 7.61 11.48
C ASP A 106 -6.23 8.06 10.08
N GLN A 107 -5.52 9.03 9.48
CA GLN A 107 -5.75 9.44 8.11
C GLN A 107 -5.39 8.35 7.10
N THR A 108 -4.26 7.65 7.31
CA THR A 108 -3.83 6.52 6.47
C THR A 108 -4.82 5.36 6.53
N SER A 109 -5.29 4.98 7.72
CA SER A 109 -6.32 3.93 7.86
C SER A 109 -7.69 4.36 7.33
N GLY A 110 -7.93 5.67 7.21
CA GLY A 110 -9.10 6.25 6.55
C GLY A 110 -9.13 6.14 5.02
N LEU A 111 -7.99 5.87 4.37
CA LEU A 111 -7.95 5.69 2.91
C LEU A 111 -8.77 4.46 2.49
N THR A 112 -9.57 4.59 1.45
CA THR A 112 -10.28 3.45 0.87
C THR A 112 -9.33 2.53 0.10
N SER A 113 -9.68 1.26 -0.08
CA SER A 113 -8.94 0.31 -0.92
C SER A 113 -8.71 0.83 -2.35
N THR A 114 -9.70 1.53 -2.93
CA THR A 114 -9.58 2.13 -4.27
C THR A 114 -8.58 3.29 -4.30
N GLN A 115 -8.51 4.08 -3.22
CA GLN A 115 -7.52 5.15 -3.09
C GLN A 115 -6.11 4.57 -2.94
N ILE A 116 -5.93 3.52 -2.12
CA ILE A 116 -4.65 2.82 -1.97
C ILE A 116 -4.17 2.23 -3.30
N ALA A 117 -5.04 1.55 -4.03
CA ALA A 117 -4.72 1.00 -5.36
C ALA A 117 -4.36 2.09 -6.40
N ALA A 118 -4.77 3.34 -6.17
CA ALA A 118 -4.50 4.47 -7.07
C ALA A 118 -3.22 5.24 -6.72
N LEU A 119 -2.62 5.02 -5.55
CA LEU A 119 -1.33 5.61 -5.20
C LEU A 119 -0.23 5.08 -6.13
N SER A 120 0.66 5.97 -6.56
CA SER A 120 1.87 5.55 -7.28
C SER A 120 2.80 4.75 -6.36
N THR A 121 3.72 3.98 -6.95
CA THR A 121 4.76 3.26 -6.19
C THR A 121 5.64 4.21 -5.39
N THR A 122 5.93 5.41 -5.92
CA THR A 122 6.71 6.45 -5.22
C THR A 122 5.96 7.00 -4.00
N GLN A 123 4.64 7.24 -4.13
CA GLN A 123 3.83 7.67 -2.99
C GLN A 123 3.71 6.56 -1.95
N LEU A 124 3.49 5.31 -2.37
CA LEU A 124 3.39 4.18 -1.45
C LEU A 124 4.72 3.92 -0.71
N GLY A 125 5.85 4.05 -1.40
CA GLY A 125 7.18 3.95 -0.79
C GLY A 125 7.53 5.10 0.16
N ALA A 126 6.75 6.19 0.17
CA ALA A 126 6.90 7.28 1.13
C ALA A 126 6.14 7.03 2.44
N LEU A 127 5.33 5.97 2.53
CA LEU A 127 4.67 5.60 3.79
C LEU A 127 5.71 5.22 4.85
N THR A 128 5.54 5.76 6.05
CA THR A 128 6.32 5.37 7.22
C THR A 128 5.93 3.95 7.67
N THR A 129 6.78 3.31 8.49
CA THR A 129 6.45 1.99 9.06
C THR A 129 5.21 2.03 9.94
N ASP A 130 4.99 3.12 10.68
CA ASP A 130 3.82 3.28 11.54
C ASP A 130 2.54 3.40 10.71
N GLN A 131 2.59 4.13 9.59
CA GLN A 131 1.48 4.22 8.65
C GLN A 131 1.18 2.86 7.99
N VAL A 132 2.21 2.09 7.61
CA VAL A 132 2.03 0.75 7.04
C VAL A 132 1.43 -0.22 8.07
N ALA A 133 1.87 -0.16 9.32
CA ALA A 133 1.31 -0.96 10.40
C ALA A 133 -0.16 -0.61 10.70
N ALA A 134 -0.58 0.63 10.43
CA ALA A 134 -1.96 1.09 10.60
C ALA A 134 -2.90 0.71 9.42
N LEU A 135 -2.37 0.17 8.31
CA LEU A 135 -3.21 -0.26 7.19
C LEU A 135 -4.10 -1.43 7.59
N THR A 136 -5.36 -1.36 7.19
CA THR A 136 -6.32 -2.45 7.30
C THR A 136 -6.01 -3.55 6.28
N THR A 137 -6.46 -4.78 6.57
CA THR A 137 -6.32 -5.91 5.63
C THR A 137 -7.01 -5.65 4.29
N GLY A 138 -8.13 -4.91 4.28
CA GLY A 138 -8.81 -4.52 3.05
C GLY A 138 -8.02 -3.53 2.19
N GLN A 139 -7.22 -2.65 2.80
CA GLN A 139 -6.31 -1.77 2.09
C GLN A 139 -5.10 -2.54 1.54
N ILE A 140 -4.52 -3.44 2.33
CA ILE A 140 -3.37 -4.27 1.91
C ILE A 140 -3.76 -5.21 0.77
N ALA A 141 -4.95 -5.82 0.81
CA ALA A 141 -5.48 -6.65 -0.26
C ALA A 141 -5.65 -5.90 -1.59
N ALA A 142 -5.72 -4.56 -1.55
CA ALA A 142 -5.84 -3.71 -2.73
C ALA A 142 -4.49 -3.36 -3.40
N PHE A 143 -3.36 -3.74 -2.79
CA PHE A 143 -2.05 -3.54 -3.39
C PHE A 143 -1.94 -4.28 -4.72
N THR A 144 -1.48 -3.55 -5.73
CA THR A 144 -1.03 -4.13 -6.98
C THR A 144 0.32 -4.82 -6.81
N SER A 145 0.70 -5.69 -7.75
CA SER A 145 2.02 -6.33 -7.74
C SER A 145 3.17 -5.32 -7.79
N ALA A 146 3.03 -4.26 -8.58
CA ALA A 146 4.03 -3.19 -8.68
C ALA A 146 4.17 -2.41 -7.36
N GLN A 147 3.06 -2.17 -6.67
CA GLN A 147 3.05 -1.54 -5.35
C GLN A 147 3.73 -2.41 -4.29
N ALA A 148 3.39 -3.70 -4.22
CA ALA A 148 4.03 -4.64 -3.30
C ALA A 148 5.55 -4.73 -3.53
N ALA A 149 5.98 -4.82 -4.79
CA ALA A 149 7.40 -4.83 -5.16
C ALA A 149 8.15 -3.51 -4.84
N SER A 150 7.42 -2.40 -4.66
CA SER A 150 8.00 -1.09 -4.35
C SER A 150 8.17 -0.79 -2.85
N LEU A 151 7.58 -1.61 -1.97
CA LEU A 151 7.71 -1.43 -0.53
C LEU A 151 9.15 -1.66 -0.07
N SER A 152 9.61 -0.89 0.92
CA SER A 152 10.90 -1.19 1.54
C SER A 152 10.82 -2.48 2.36
N THR A 153 11.97 -3.11 2.66
CA THR A 153 12.03 -4.25 3.59
C THR A 153 11.51 -3.88 4.99
N ALA A 154 11.73 -2.64 5.43
CA ALA A 154 11.18 -2.13 6.68
C ALA A 154 9.64 -2.02 6.65
N ASN A 155 9.05 -1.63 5.51
CA ASN A 155 7.59 -1.62 5.37
C ASN A 155 7.03 -3.05 5.37
N ILE A 156 7.70 -4.01 4.74
CA ILE A 156 7.29 -5.43 4.78
C ILE A 156 7.33 -5.96 6.22
N ALA A 157 8.41 -5.71 6.96
CA ALA A 157 8.53 -6.08 8.37
C ALA A 157 7.48 -5.39 9.27
N ALA A 158 6.95 -4.23 8.86
CA ALA A 158 5.90 -3.51 9.59
C ALA A 158 4.48 -4.04 9.31
N LEU A 159 4.27 -4.89 8.30
CA LEU A 159 2.96 -5.48 8.05
C LEU A 159 2.57 -6.44 9.18
N THR A 160 1.28 -6.50 9.51
CA THR A 160 0.80 -7.53 10.44
C THR A 160 0.75 -8.90 9.75
N THR A 161 0.75 -9.99 10.50
CA THR A 161 0.53 -11.36 9.96
C THR A 161 -0.77 -11.45 9.16
N ALA A 162 -1.84 -10.81 9.65
CA ALA A 162 -3.11 -10.69 8.92
C ALA A 162 -2.97 -9.86 7.63
N GLY A 163 -2.09 -8.86 7.63
CA GLY A 163 -1.72 -8.10 6.43
C GLY A 163 -1.00 -8.95 5.39
N ILE A 164 -0.03 -9.76 5.81
CA ILE A 164 0.66 -10.72 4.93
C ILE A 164 -0.34 -11.70 4.32
N ALA A 165 -1.22 -12.29 5.13
CA ALA A 165 -2.27 -13.19 4.65
C ALA A 165 -3.28 -12.51 3.71
N ALA A 166 -3.43 -11.18 3.78
CA ALA A 166 -4.32 -10.41 2.92
C ALA A 166 -3.72 -10.05 1.55
N LEU A 167 -2.40 -10.16 1.37
CA LEU A 167 -1.75 -9.88 0.07
C LEU A 167 -2.25 -10.85 -1.00
N SER A 168 -2.53 -10.32 -2.20
CA SER A 168 -2.87 -11.18 -3.33
C SER A 168 -1.70 -12.09 -3.72
N THR A 169 -1.99 -13.24 -4.34
CA THR A 169 -0.94 -14.14 -4.87
C THR A 169 -0.02 -13.44 -5.88
N SER A 170 -0.57 -12.53 -6.69
CA SER A 170 0.20 -11.71 -7.62
C SER A 170 1.11 -10.71 -6.90
N ALA A 171 0.72 -10.19 -5.74
CA ALA A 171 1.56 -9.34 -4.92
C ALA A 171 2.70 -10.15 -4.27
N ILE A 172 2.39 -11.32 -3.70
CA ILE A 172 3.39 -12.24 -3.14
C ILE A 172 4.42 -12.67 -4.19
N ALA A 173 3.98 -13.07 -5.38
CA ALA A 173 4.86 -13.46 -6.48
C ALA A 173 5.73 -12.31 -7.01
N ALA A 174 5.37 -11.06 -6.74
CA ALA A 174 6.11 -9.87 -7.16
C ALA A 174 7.10 -9.37 -6.09
N LEU A 175 7.06 -9.92 -4.87
CA LEU A 175 8.03 -9.57 -3.85
C LEU A 175 9.44 -9.98 -4.29
N THR A 176 10.40 -9.11 -3.98
CA THR A 176 11.82 -9.37 -4.17
C THR A 176 12.33 -10.34 -3.10
N THR A 177 13.44 -11.02 -3.37
CA THR A 177 14.05 -11.92 -2.38
C THR A 177 14.45 -11.18 -1.10
N ALA A 178 14.89 -9.92 -1.19
CA ALA A 178 15.19 -9.10 -0.03
C ALA A 178 13.95 -8.75 0.82
N GLN A 179 12.77 -8.63 0.20
CA GLN A 179 11.52 -8.43 0.92
C GLN A 179 11.04 -9.71 1.60
N ILE A 180 11.22 -10.88 0.95
CA ILE A 180 10.92 -12.19 1.54
C ILE A 180 11.83 -12.48 2.74
N ASP A 181 13.13 -12.24 2.60
CA ASP A 181 14.13 -12.39 3.69
C ASP A 181 13.89 -11.42 4.87
N ALA A 182 13.17 -10.32 4.63
CA ALA A 182 12.80 -9.36 5.67
C ALA A 182 11.52 -9.73 6.44
N LEU A 183 10.81 -10.80 6.05
CA LEU A 183 9.68 -11.29 6.81
C LEU A 183 10.15 -11.80 8.18
N SER A 184 9.37 -11.52 9.22
CA SER A 184 9.53 -12.26 10.46
C SER A 184 9.06 -13.70 10.28
N THR A 185 9.51 -14.59 11.16
CA THR A 185 9.06 -15.99 11.15
C THR A 185 7.55 -16.13 11.33
N ASP A 186 6.92 -15.30 12.18
CA ASP A 186 5.46 -15.26 12.32
C ASP A 186 4.75 -14.77 11.03
N GLN A 187 5.37 -13.84 10.29
CA GLN A 187 4.84 -13.36 9.02
C GLN A 187 4.97 -14.41 7.92
N ALA A 188 6.07 -15.16 7.89
CA ALA A 188 6.27 -16.26 6.96
C ALA A 188 5.29 -17.41 7.24
N GLU A 189 5.05 -17.77 8.50
CA GLU A 189 4.02 -18.73 8.91
C GLU A 189 2.60 -18.27 8.51
N ALA A 190 2.35 -16.96 8.49
CA ALA A 190 1.05 -16.40 8.10
C ALA A 190 0.75 -16.48 6.59
N LEU A 191 1.73 -16.88 5.76
CA LEU A 191 1.47 -17.14 4.34
C LEU A 191 0.46 -18.27 4.19
N THR A 192 -0.58 -18.03 3.41
CA THR A 192 -1.56 -19.07 3.08
C THR A 192 -0.98 -20.05 2.06
N ALA A 193 -1.43 -21.30 2.07
CA ALA A 193 -1.11 -22.28 1.03
C ALA A 193 -1.24 -21.74 -0.41
N THR A 194 -2.26 -20.92 -0.70
CA THR A 194 -2.41 -20.29 -2.03
C THR A 194 -1.30 -19.30 -2.35
N GLN A 195 -0.82 -18.54 -1.36
CA GLN A 195 0.32 -17.63 -1.51
C GLN A 195 1.64 -18.40 -1.62
N VAL A 196 1.83 -19.47 -0.85
CA VAL A 196 2.99 -20.37 -0.96
C VAL A 196 3.08 -20.98 -2.35
N ALA A 197 1.94 -21.38 -2.94
CA ALA A 197 1.90 -21.87 -4.33
C ALA A 197 2.32 -20.83 -5.37
N ALA A 198 2.26 -19.54 -5.04
CA ALA A 198 2.67 -18.45 -5.91
C ALA A 198 4.17 -18.09 -5.79
N LEU A 199 4.87 -18.62 -4.79
CA LEU A 199 6.31 -18.40 -4.61
C LEU A 199 7.09 -19.12 -5.72
N GLY A 200 8.12 -18.43 -6.23
CA GLY A 200 9.12 -18.99 -7.14
C GLY A 200 10.30 -19.59 -6.37
N SER A 201 11.19 -20.31 -7.07
CA SER A 201 12.38 -20.93 -6.45
C SER A 201 13.28 -19.92 -5.74
N ALA A 202 13.51 -18.74 -6.32
CA ALA A 202 14.33 -17.70 -5.68
C ALA A 202 13.72 -17.20 -4.36
N ALA A 203 12.39 -17.15 -4.26
CA ALA A 203 11.71 -16.78 -3.01
C ALA A 203 11.80 -17.91 -1.98
N MET A 204 11.71 -19.18 -2.41
CA MET A 204 11.93 -20.32 -1.49
C MET A 204 13.33 -20.33 -0.89
N THR A 205 14.35 -19.99 -1.67
CA THR A 205 15.74 -19.85 -1.17
C THR A 205 15.92 -18.67 -0.23
N ALA A 206 15.05 -17.65 -0.32
CA ALA A 206 15.10 -16.47 0.55
C ALA A 206 14.39 -16.68 1.89
N LEU A 207 13.55 -17.72 2.02
CA LEU A 207 12.98 -18.10 3.31
C LEU A 207 14.05 -18.79 4.15
N SER A 208 14.09 -18.51 5.45
CA SER A 208 15.00 -19.20 6.34
C SER A 208 14.50 -20.62 6.63
N THR A 209 15.42 -21.51 7.03
CA THR A 209 15.04 -22.85 7.52
C THR A 209 14.02 -22.77 8.65
N ALA A 210 14.11 -21.78 9.55
CA ALA A 210 13.17 -21.63 10.65
C ALA A 210 11.74 -21.32 10.17
N ASP A 211 11.60 -20.54 9.10
CA ASP A 211 10.30 -20.20 8.52
C ASP A 211 9.65 -21.44 7.90
N LEU A 212 10.43 -22.24 7.16
CA LEU A 212 9.97 -23.46 6.52
C LEU A 212 9.54 -24.53 7.53
N LEU A 213 10.14 -24.55 8.73
CA LEU A 213 9.76 -25.49 9.80
C LEU A 213 8.39 -25.18 10.41
N LEU A 214 7.90 -23.95 10.31
CA LEU A 214 6.56 -23.59 10.78
C LEU A 214 5.46 -23.83 9.75
N PHE A 215 5.82 -24.13 8.50
CA PHE A 215 4.84 -24.41 7.46
C PHE A 215 4.00 -25.64 7.81
N SER A 216 2.69 -25.48 7.67
CA SER A 216 1.76 -26.60 7.83
C SER A 216 1.95 -27.61 6.68
N THR A 217 1.40 -28.81 6.84
CA THR A 217 1.40 -29.80 5.74
C THR A 217 0.65 -29.30 4.50
N ALA A 218 -0.32 -28.40 4.68
CA ALA A 218 -1.02 -27.77 3.55
C ALA A 218 -0.09 -26.81 2.78
N ASP A 219 0.76 -26.08 3.49
CA ASP A 219 1.72 -25.15 2.88
C ASP A 219 2.82 -25.92 2.15
N ILE A 220 3.38 -26.97 2.76
CA ILE A 220 4.35 -27.86 2.12
C ILE A 220 3.74 -28.49 0.85
N ALA A 221 2.51 -29.00 0.91
CA ALA A 221 1.83 -29.58 -0.24
C ALA A 221 1.52 -28.54 -1.34
N ALA A 222 1.49 -27.25 -1.00
CA ALA A 222 1.22 -26.17 -1.93
C ALA A 222 2.47 -25.64 -2.65
N ILE A 223 3.69 -25.91 -2.16
CA ILE A 223 4.94 -25.50 -2.81
C ILE A 223 4.92 -25.95 -4.29
N SER A 224 4.97 -25.02 -5.23
CA SER A 224 4.89 -25.39 -6.64
C SER A 224 6.11 -26.23 -7.07
N SER A 225 5.96 -27.11 -8.06
CA SER A 225 7.09 -27.89 -8.59
C SER A 225 8.24 -27.03 -9.12
N LYS A 226 7.95 -25.79 -9.54
CA LYS A 226 8.96 -24.80 -9.95
C LYS A 226 9.75 -24.25 -8.77
N ALA A 227 9.16 -24.24 -7.59
CA ALA A 227 9.72 -23.68 -6.37
C ALA A 227 10.57 -24.70 -5.59
N ILE A 228 10.31 -26.01 -5.77
CA ILE A 228 11.03 -27.11 -5.10
C ILE A 228 12.54 -26.99 -5.23
N VAL A 229 13.06 -26.62 -6.40
CA VAL A 229 14.51 -26.48 -6.63
C VAL A 229 15.16 -25.35 -5.83
N GLY A 230 14.36 -24.47 -5.21
CA GLY A 230 14.83 -23.43 -4.31
C GLY A 230 14.98 -23.86 -2.85
N LEU A 231 14.44 -25.03 -2.46
CA LEU A 231 14.64 -25.58 -1.12
C LEU A 231 16.08 -26.09 -0.97
N GLU A 232 16.81 -25.59 0.02
CA GLU A 232 18.17 -26.05 0.24
C GLU A 232 18.16 -27.44 0.89
N THR A 233 19.24 -28.20 0.73
CA THR A 233 19.34 -29.54 1.35
C THR A 233 19.29 -29.48 2.87
N GLY A 234 19.75 -28.37 3.46
CA GLY A 234 19.65 -28.11 4.89
C GLY A 234 18.20 -27.95 5.36
N ASP A 235 17.37 -27.25 4.58
CA ASP A 235 15.95 -27.08 4.88
C ASP A 235 15.21 -28.40 4.90
N ILE A 236 15.44 -29.21 3.87
CA ILE A 236 14.81 -30.53 3.71
C ILE A 236 15.23 -31.46 4.86
N ALA A 237 16.50 -31.44 5.25
CA ALA A 237 17.00 -32.26 6.35
C ALA A 237 16.44 -31.85 7.72
N ALA A 238 15.94 -30.61 7.84
CA ALA A 238 15.33 -30.11 9.07
C ALA A 238 13.85 -30.45 9.20
N LEU A 239 13.15 -30.73 8.09
CA LEU A 239 11.71 -31.04 8.08
C LEU A 239 11.39 -32.29 8.89
N ASP A 240 10.25 -32.28 9.58
CA ASP A 240 9.77 -33.47 10.30
C ASP A 240 9.15 -34.52 9.35
N ASN A 241 8.91 -35.73 9.89
CA ASN A 241 8.30 -36.81 9.12
C ASN A 241 6.91 -36.47 8.56
N THR A 242 6.14 -35.62 9.23
CA THR A 242 4.81 -35.22 8.80
C THR A 242 4.89 -34.23 7.63
N GLN A 243 5.83 -33.29 7.68
CA GLN A 243 6.14 -32.35 6.60
C GLN A 243 6.74 -33.07 5.38
N LEU A 244 7.69 -33.99 5.57
CA LEU A 244 8.26 -34.79 4.49
C LEU A 244 7.19 -35.64 3.78
N GLN A 245 6.20 -36.17 4.52
CA GLN A 245 5.08 -36.90 3.94
C GLN A 245 4.03 -36.01 3.24
N ALA A 246 4.07 -34.70 3.45
CA ALA A 246 3.17 -33.76 2.79
C ALA A 246 3.57 -33.47 1.33
N PHE A 247 4.79 -33.82 0.91
CA PHE A 247 5.19 -33.70 -0.50
C PHE A 247 4.31 -34.58 -1.40
N THR A 248 3.71 -33.94 -2.40
CA THR A 248 2.88 -34.56 -3.43
C THR A 248 3.72 -35.25 -4.49
N SER A 249 3.10 -36.17 -5.24
CA SER A 249 3.76 -36.85 -6.37
C SER A 249 4.25 -35.91 -7.48
N THR A 250 3.64 -34.73 -7.61
CA THR A 250 4.09 -33.72 -8.58
C THR A 250 5.37 -33.03 -8.09
N GLN A 251 5.47 -32.78 -6.78
CA GLN A 251 6.67 -32.20 -6.19
C GLN A 251 7.82 -33.19 -6.19
N THR A 252 7.58 -34.48 -5.88
CA THR A 252 8.64 -35.50 -5.88
C THR A 252 9.31 -35.66 -7.26
N GLY A 253 8.59 -35.42 -8.35
CA GLY A 253 9.15 -35.39 -9.70
C GLY A 253 10.06 -34.18 -9.99
N ALA A 254 10.04 -33.14 -9.15
CA ALA A 254 10.85 -31.93 -9.28
C ALA A 254 12.03 -31.85 -8.29
N ILE A 255 12.13 -32.80 -7.36
CA ILE A 255 13.22 -32.89 -6.38
C ILE A 255 14.52 -33.30 -7.09
N THR A 256 15.61 -32.61 -6.79
CA THR A 256 16.95 -32.91 -7.35
C THR A 256 17.62 -34.09 -6.64
N ASN A 257 18.67 -34.66 -7.24
CA ASN A 257 19.40 -35.78 -6.61
C ASN A 257 20.00 -35.42 -5.23
N ASP A 258 20.46 -34.18 -5.07
CA ASP A 258 21.02 -33.70 -3.80
C ASP A 258 19.93 -33.59 -2.74
N GLN A 259 18.75 -33.09 -3.11
CA GLN A 259 17.59 -33.02 -2.24
C GLN A 259 17.04 -34.41 -1.89
N VAL A 260 17.03 -35.38 -2.81
CA VAL A 260 16.70 -36.79 -2.49
C VAL A 260 17.68 -37.35 -1.47
N THR A 261 18.97 -37.05 -1.62
CA THR A 261 19.99 -37.47 -0.66
C THR A 261 19.74 -36.88 0.72
N ALA A 262 19.33 -35.61 0.79
CA ALA A 262 18.94 -34.97 2.05
C ALA A 262 17.71 -35.63 2.69
N ILE A 263 16.69 -35.98 1.92
CA ILE A 263 15.49 -36.70 2.41
C ILE A 263 15.86 -38.06 3.01
N ILE A 264 16.75 -38.81 2.36
CA ILE A 264 17.16 -40.14 2.83
C ILE A 264 17.98 -40.05 4.13
N ALA A 265 18.65 -38.92 4.36
CA ALA A 265 19.49 -38.70 5.53
C ALA A 265 18.73 -38.15 6.76
N ALA A 266 17.53 -37.60 6.56
CA ALA A 266 16.64 -37.09 7.60
C ALA A 266 15.89 -38.24 8.31
#